data_AF-A0A972LRW2-F1
#
_entry.id   AF-A0A972LRW2-F1
#
_cell.length_a   1.000
_cell.length_b   1.000
_cell.length_c   1.000
_cell.angle_alpha   90.00
_cell.angle_beta   90.00
_cell.angle_gamma   90.00
#
_symmetry.space_group_name_H-M   'P 1'
#
loop_
_entity.id
_entity.type
_entity.pdbx_description
1 polymer ?
#
loop_
_entity_poly.entity_id
_entity_poly.type
_entity_poly.pdbx_seq_one_letter_code
_entity_poly.pdbx_strand_id
1 'polypeptide(L)'
;MESIIILGGVFNLAFAVFHIFFWKLFSWGQDLASLTPINRAVMQVLNLSLIWAFLGFAVLSIFYAGALIETSLGRVVSGFIATFWFFRALEQVFFFGLRRWLSVVFFVLFLVGSLLYAYPLLAP
;
A
#
# COMPACT_ATOMS: atom_id res chain seq x y z
N MET A 1 15.84 -9.29 11.10
CA MET A 1 15.32 -8.34 10.09
C MET A 1 14.17 -8.92 9.28
N GLU A 2 14.21 -10.20 8.90
CA GLU A 2 13.12 -10.86 8.16
C GLU A 2 11.73 -10.72 8.78
N SER A 3 11.60 -10.87 10.10
CA SER A 3 10.31 -10.72 10.78
C SER A 3 9.64 -9.36 10.55
N ILE A 4 10.43 -8.29 10.35
CA ILE A 4 9.92 -6.95 10.04
C ILE A 4 9.37 -6.91 8.61
N ILE A 5 10.06 -7.53 7.66
CA ILE A 5 9.58 -7.68 6.28
C ILE A 5 8.31 -8.53 6.24
N ILE A 6 8.25 -9.64 6.99
CA ILE A 6 7.04 -10.47 7.11
C ILE A 6 5.87 -9.65 7.68
N LEU A 7 6.12 -8.82 8.70
CA LEU A 7 5.11 -7.88 9.21
C LEU A 7 4.65 -6.89 8.13
N GLY A 8 5.58 -6.38 7.31
CA GLY A 8 5.27 -5.62 6.09
C GLY A 8 4.37 -6.41 5.12
N GLY A 9 4.61 -7.70 4.96
CA GLY A 9 3.77 -8.58 4.16
C GLY A 9 2.33 -8.69 4.68
N VAL A 10 2.17 -8.89 5.99
CA VAL A 10 0.85 -8.89 6.65
C VAL A 10 0.17 -7.54 6.51
N PHE A 11 0.92 -6.44 6.65
CA PHE A 11 0.43 -5.08 6.45
C PHE A 11 -0.12 -4.88 5.03
N ASN A 12 0.63 -5.30 4.00
CA ASN A 12 0.17 -5.22 2.61
C ASN A 12 -1.07 -6.09 2.37
N LEU A 13 -1.13 -7.30 2.93
CA LEU A 13 -2.29 -8.18 2.82
C LEU A 13 -3.54 -7.53 3.45
N ALA A 14 -3.40 -6.90 4.62
CA ALA A 14 -4.48 -6.16 5.25
C ALA A 14 -4.98 -5.02 4.37
N PHE A 15 -4.08 -4.30 3.67
CA PHE A 15 -4.46 -3.25 2.72
C PHE A 15 -5.15 -3.79 1.46
N ALA A 16 -4.74 -4.94 0.94
CA ALA A 16 -5.44 -5.63 -0.15
C ALA A 16 -6.88 -5.96 0.25
N VAL A 17 -7.07 -6.55 1.44
CA VAL A 17 -8.40 -6.86 1.98
C VAL A 17 -9.22 -5.59 2.19
N PHE A 18 -8.62 -4.55 2.75
CA PHE A 18 -9.27 -3.24 2.90
C PHE A 18 -9.77 -2.68 1.56
N HIS A 19 -8.98 -2.78 0.48
CA HIS A 19 -9.37 -2.32 -0.86
C HIS A 19 -10.48 -3.18 -1.49
N ILE A 20 -10.52 -4.49 -1.20
CA ILE A 20 -11.65 -5.36 -1.57
C ILE A 20 -12.98 -4.86 -0.97
N PHE A 21 -12.94 -4.20 0.19
CA PHE A 21 -14.13 -3.66 0.83
C PHE A 21 -14.54 -2.26 0.35
N PHE A 22 -13.80 -1.60 -0.55
CA PHE A 22 -14.11 -0.23 -0.98
C PHE A 22 -15.51 -0.09 -1.57
N TRP A 23 -15.95 -1.09 -2.34
CA TRP A 23 -17.30 -1.12 -2.88
C TRP A 23 -18.40 -0.97 -1.83
N LYS A 24 -18.17 -1.50 -0.63
CA LYS A 24 -19.11 -1.42 0.50
C LYS A 24 -18.83 -0.22 1.39
N LEU A 25 -17.57 0.02 1.77
CA LEU A 25 -17.19 1.07 2.71
C LEU A 25 -17.44 2.48 2.17
N PHE A 26 -17.32 2.66 0.86
CA PHE A 26 -17.48 3.95 0.19
C PHE A 26 -18.69 3.98 -0.75
N SER A 27 -19.62 3.02 -0.62
CA SER A 27 -20.85 2.97 -1.42
C SER A 27 -20.62 3.17 -2.93
N TRP A 28 -19.53 2.64 -3.49
CA TRP A 28 -19.10 2.98 -4.85
C TRP A 28 -20.13 2.70 -5.95
N GLY A 29 -21.07 1.79 -5.73
CA GLY A 29 -22.21 1.61 -6.64
C GLY A 29 -23.04 2.89 -6.82
N GLN A 30 -23.22 3.66 -5.75
CA GLN A 30 -23.94 4.93 -5.74
C GLN A 30 -23.00 6.11 -5.99
N ASP A 31 -21.89 6.21 -5.28
CA ASP A 31 -21.04 7.41 -5.33
C ASP A 31 -20.34 7.57 -6.69
N LEU A 32 -19.90 6.47 -7.29
CA LEU A 32 -19.32 6.53 -8.63
C LEU A 32 -20.39 6.74 -9.71
N ALA A 33 -21.70 6.60 -9.41
CA ALA A 33 -22.83 6.82 -10.35
C ALA A 33 -22.78 8.18 -11.05
N SER A 34 -22.24 9.19 -10.38
CA SER A 34 -22.08 10.54 -10.92
C SER A 34 -20.96 10.68 -11.97
N LEU A 35 -20.05 9.71 -12.07
CA LEU A 35 -18.93 9.75 -13.02
C LEU A 35 -19.34 9.30 -14.42
N THR A 36 -18.63 9.82 -15.43
CA THR A 36 -18.71 9.31 -16.81
C THR A 36 -18.38 7.81 -16.84
N PRO A 37 -18.88 7.04 -17.82
CA PRO A 37 -18.61 5.61 -17.91
C PRO A 37 -17.11 5.27 -17.91
N ILE A 38 -16.30 6.09 -18.61
CA ILE A 38 -14.85 5.91 -18.68
C ILE A 38 -14.21 6.15 -17.32
N ASN A 39 -14.50 7.27 -16.64
CA ASN A 39 -13.86 7.58 -15.35
C ASN A 39 -14.28 6.58 -14.26
N ARG A 40 -15.53 6.11 -14.29
CA ARG A 40 -15.99 5.02 -13.42
C ARG A 40 -15.17 3.75 -13.65
N ALA A 41 -14.97 3.34 -14.91
CA ALA A 41 -14.18 2.16 -15.24
C ALA A 41 -12.71 2.32 -14.80
N VAL A 42 -12.11 3.50 -15.02
CA VAL A 42 -10.75 3.81 -14.57
C VAL A 42 -10.61 3.61 -13.06
N MET A 43 -11.56 4.11 -12.26
CA MET A 43 -11.54 3.91 -10.80
C MET A 43 -11.58 2.43 -10.41
N GLN A 44 -12.36 1.60 -11.12
CA GLN A 44 -12.41 0.15 -10.88
C GLN A 44 -11.08 -0.52 -11.22
N VAL A 45 -10.52 -0.21 -12.39
CA VAL A 45 -9.24 -0.76 -12.85
C VAL A 45 -8.13 -0.40 -11.86
N LEU A 46 -8.04 0.87 -11.44
CA LEU A 46 -7.03 1.31 -10.47
C LEU A 46 -7.15 0.57 -9.14
N ASN A 47 -8.37 0.37 -8.62
CA ASN A 47 -8.56 -0.37 -7.37
C ASN A 47 -8.14 -1.84 -7.49
N LEU A 48 -8.53 -2.50 -8.58
CA LEU A 48 -8.15 -3.90 -8.84
C LEU A 48 -6.63 -4.06 -9.02
N SER A 49 -5.99 -3.13 -9.75
CA SER A 49 -4.53 -3.10 -9.89
C SER A 49 -3.82 -2.89 -8.56
N LEU A 50 -4.34 -2.02 -7.68
CA LEU A 50 -3.78 -1.84 -6.34
C LEU A 50 -3.92 -3.09 -5.47
N ILE A 51 -5.09 -3.75 -5.49
CA ILE A 51 -5.29 -5.04 -4.80
C ILE A 51 -4.24 -6.05 -5.28
N TRP A 52 -4.04 -6.17 -6.60
CA TRP A 52 -3.04 -7.07 -7.17
C TRP A 52 -1.62 -6.73 -6.73
N ALA A 53 -1.24 -5.45 -6.74
CA ALA A 53 0.08 -5.00 -6.29
C ALA A 53 0.31 -5.33 -4.80
N PHE A 54 -0.67 -5.07 -3.93
CA PHE A 54 -0.58 -5.38 -2.51
C PHE A 54 -0.48 -6.88 -2.23
N LEU A 55 -1.22 -7.72 -2.98
CA LEU A 55 -1.07 -9.17 -2.89
C LEU A 55 0.34 -9.61 -3.31
N GLY A 56 0.89 -9.03 -4.39
CA GLY A 56 2.27 -9.27 -4.82
C GLY A 56 3.29 -8.90 -3.74
N PHE A 57 3.17 -7.71 -3.14
CA PHE A 57 4.03 -7.27 -2.04
C PHE A 57 3.91 -8.20 -0.82
N ALA A 58 2.69 -8.62 -0.48
CA ALA A 58 2.44 -9.55 0.61
C ALA A 58 3.11 -10.91 0.38
N VAL A 59 2.93 -11.51 -0.81
CA VAL A 59 3.53 -12.79 -1.17
C VAL A 59 5.06 -12.72 -1.11
N LEU A 60 5.66 -11.71 -1.73
CA LEU A 60 7.11 -11.52 -1.71
C LEU A 60 7.63 -11.39 -0.27
N SER A 61 6.93 -10.62 0.55
CA SER A 61 7.38 -10.32 1.91
C SER A 61 7.18 -11.46 2.90
N ILE A 62 6.14 -12.28 2.73
CA ILE A 62 5.85 -13.42 3.63
C ILE A 62 6.71 -14.63 3.27
N PHE A 63 6.88 -14.92 1.98
CA PHE A 63 7.53 -16.15 1.52
C PHE A 63 9.00 -15.97 1.12
N TYR A 64 9.43 -14.73 0.83
CA TYR A 64 10.78 -14.44 0.33
C TYR A 64 11.49 -13.33 1.14
N ALA A 65 11.16 -13.20 2.43
CA ALA A 65 11.68 -12.17 3.33
C ALA A 65 13.22 -12.09 3.35
N GLY A 66 13.91 -13.23 3.49
CA GLY A 66 15.38 -13.29 3.47
C GLY A 66 15.95 -12.78 2.14
N ALA A 67 15.42 -13.26 1.02
CA ALA A 67 15.86 -12.82 -0.31
C ALA A 67 15.66 -11.31 -0.54
N LEU A 68 14.60 -10.72 0.03
CA LEU A 68 14.30 -9.29 -0.04
C LEU A 68 15.29 -8.39 0.68
N ILE A 69 16.07 -8.91 1.63
CA ILE A 69 17.06 -8.13 2.40
C ILE A 69 18.50 -8.51 2.06
N GLU A 70 18.76 -9.76 1.66
CA GLU A 70 20.10 -10.27 1.41
C GLU A 70 20.58 -10.03 -0.03
N THR A 71 19.67 -10.07 -1.01
CA THR A 71 20.04 -9.96 -2.42
C THR A 71 19.98 -8.52 -2.92
N SER A 72 20.82 -8.17 -3.89
CA SER A 72 20.81 -6.83 -4.51
C SER A 72 19.45 -6.51 -5.14
N LEU A 73 18.87 -7.46 -5.89
CA LEU A 73 17.53 -7.32 -6.46
C LEU A 73 16.46 -7.18 -5.38
N GLY A 74 16.51 -8.03 -4.35
CA GLY A 74 15.57 -7.99 -3.23
C GLY A 74 15.57 -6.65 -2.51
N ARG A 75 16.76 -6.08 -2.26
CA ARG A 75 16.91 -4.76 -1.65
C ARG A 75 16.31 -3.64 -2.51
N VAL A 76 16.44 -3.72 -3.84
CA VAL A 76 15.78 -2.79 -4.76
C VAL A 76 14.26 -2.94 -4.69
N VAL A 77 13.74 -4.17 -4.64
CA VAL A 77 12.29 -4.42 -4.48
C VAL A 77 11.78 -3.88 -3.14
N SER A 78 12.49 -4.15 -2.04
CA SER A 78 12.17 -3.59 -0.72
C SER A 78 12.19 -2.06 -0.72
N GLY A 79 13.18 -1.45 -1.37
CA GLY A 79 13.27 0.00 -1.55
C GLY A 79 12.12 0.57 -2.39
N PHE A 80 11.68 -0.15 -3.42
CA PHE A 80 10.50 0.21 -4.21
C PHE A 80 9.23 0.16 -3.36
N ILE A 81 9.03 -0.89 -2.54
CA ILE A 81 7.87 -0.98 -1.65
C ILE A 81 7.90 0.13 -0.59
N ALA A 82 9.08 0.42 -0.03
CA ALA A 82 9.26 1.52 0.92
C ALA A 82 8.87 2.88 0.32
N THR A 83 9.35 3.16 -0.90
CA THR A 83 9.06 4.43 -1.58
C THR A 83 7.62 4.49 -2.09
N PHE A 84 7.02 3.37 -2.51
CA PHE A 84 5.60 3.29 -2.84
C PHE A 84 4.74 3.76 -1.65
N TRP A 85 4.97 3.23 -0.45
CA TRP A 85 4.21 3.61 0.74
C TRP A 85 4.49 5.05 1.16
N PHE A 86 5.72 5.54 0.98
CA PHE A 86 6.05 6.93 1.22
C PHE A 86 5.30 7.88 0.26
N PHE A 87 5.26 7.57 -1.04
CA PHE A 87 4.48 8.33 -2.01
C PHE A 87 2.99 8.33 -1.67
N ARG A 88 2.45 7.19 -1.23
CA ARG A 88 1.06 7.12 -0.72
C ARG A 88 0.81 8.00 0.49
N ALA A 89 1.79 8.14 1.38
CA ALA A 89 1.73 9.11 2.48
C ALA A 89 1.69 10.55 1.96
N LEU A 90 2.55 10.92 1.00
CA LEU A 90 2.54 12.25 0.40
C LEU A 90 1.21 12.59 -0.28
N GLU A 91 0.58 11.62 -0.94
CA GLU A 91 -0.75 11.79 -1.54
C GLU A 91 -1.83 12.14 -0.49
N GLN A 92 -1.71 11.70 0.77
CA GLN A 92 -2.62 12.16 1.84
C GLN A 92 -2.44 13.65 2.15
N VAL A 93 -1.22 14.16 2.05
CA VAL A 93 -0.94 15.60 2.22
C VAL A 93 -1.51 16.39 1.05
N PHE A 94 -1.20 15.99 -0.18
CA PHE A 94 -1.55 16.78 -1.37
C PHE A 94 -3.04 16.71 -1.74
N PHE A 95 -3.67 15.54 -1.66
CA PHE A 95 -5.05 15.37 -2.11
C PHE A 95 -6.09 15.51 -0.98
N PHE A 96 -5.73 15.15 0.25
CA PHE A 96 -6.66 15.18 1.39
C PHE A 96 -6.36 16.31 2.39
N GLY A 97 -5.19 16.95 2.27
CA GLY A 97 -4.79 18.10 3.10
C GLY A 97 -4.69 17.80 4.58
N LEU A 98 -4.68 16.51 4.98
CA LEU A 98 -4.73 16.03 6.37
C LEU A 98 -5.84 16.68 7.23
N ARG A 99 -6.94 17.14 6.61
CA ARG A 99 -7.98 17.92 7.30
C ARG A 99 -8.88 17.09 8.20
N ARG A 100 -8.97 15.78 7.94
CA ARG A 100 -9.81 14.83 8.68
C ARG A 100 -8.94 13.88 9.48
N TRP A 101 -9.35 13.52 10.69
CA TRP A 101 -8.62 12.59 11.56
C TRP A 101 -8.29 11.28 10.85
N LEU A 102 -9.22 10.74 10.05
CA LEU A 102 -9.01 9.50 9.32
C LEU A 102 -7.91 9.63 8.26
N SER A 103 -7.76 10.79 7.62
CA SER A 103 -6.67 11.05 6.68
C SER A 103 -5.32 11.10 7.39
N VAL A 104 -5.27 11.66 8.61
CA VAL A 104 -4.07 11.63 9.47
C VAL A 104 -3.71 10.20 9.87
N VAL A 105 -4.70 9.37 10.23
CA VAL A 105 -4.46 7.95 10.55
C VAL A 105 -3.87 7.22 9.35
N PHE A 106 -4.45 7.39 8.15
CA PHE A 106 -3.89 6.77 6.95
C PHE A 106 -2.50 7.28 6.60
N PHE A 107 -2.24 8.58 6.77
CA PHE A 107 -0.90 9.15 6.59
C PHE A 107 0.15 8.45 7.47
N VAL A 108 -0.15 8.31 8.77
CA VAL A 108 0.74 7.61 9.72
C VAL A 108 0.89 6.14 9.35
N LEU A 109 -0.19 5.44 8.99
CA LEU A 109 -0.14 4.05 8.56
C LEU A 109 0.77 3.86 7.33
N PHE A 110 0.68 4.76 6.34
CA PHE A 110 1.53 4.70 5.15
C PHE A 110 3.00 4.97 5.48
N LEU A 111 3.29 5.89 6.41
CA LEU A 111 4.66 6.06 6.91
C LEU A 111 5.17 4.82 7.63
N VAL A 112 4.34 4.16 8.45
CA VAL A 112 4.70 2.88 9.08
C VAL A 112 4.98 1.83 8.00
N GLY A 113 4.13 1.72 6.99
CA GLY A 113 4.35 0.84 5.84
C GLY A 113 5.68 1.10 5.14
N SER A 114 6.05 2.37 4.94
CA SER A 114 7.35 2.74 4.38
C SER A 114 8.52 2.30 5.27
N LEU A 115 8.42 2.55 6.58
CA LEU A 115 9.48 2.23 7.55
C LEU A 115 9.69 0.72 7.71
N LEU A 116 8.65 -0.10 7.60
CA LEU A 116 8.77 -1.56 7.65
C LEU A 116 9.75 -2.12 6.59
N TYR A 117 9.87 -1.44 5.44
CA TYR A 117 10.79 -1.84 4.38
C TYR A 117 12.08 -1.01 4.33
N ALA A 118 12.03 0.27 4.71
CA ALA A 118 13.22 1.12 4.75
C ALA A 118 14.18 0.74 5.90
N TYR A 119 13.66 0.40 7.07
CA TYR A 119 14.49 0.11 8.25
C TYR A 119 15.42 -1.09 8.05
N PRO A 120 14.96 -2.26 7.54
CA PRO A 120 15.85 -3.39 7.25
C PRO A 120 16.96 -3.10 6.23
N LEU A 121 16.81 -2.05 5.41
CA LEU A 121 17.80 -1.67 4.38
C LEU A 121 18.88 -0.70 4.90
N LEU A 122 18.56 0.06 5.94
CA LEU A 122 19.40 1.11 6.51
C LEU A 122 20.04 0.70 7.84
N ALA A 123 19.46 -0.27 8.53
CA ALA A 123 20.02 -0.80 9.76
C ALA A 123 21.35 -1.53 9.49
N PRO A 124 22.34 -1.38 10.39
CA PRO A 124 23.64 -2.02 10.27
C PRO A 124 23.58 -3.54 10.43
#